data_AF-A0A6I1GMZ3-F1
#
_entry.id   AF-A0A6I1GMZ3-F1
#
_cell.length_a   1.000
_cell.length_b   1.000
_cell.length_c   1.000
_cell.angle_alpha   90.00
_cell.angle_beta   90.00
_cell.angle_gamma   90.00
#
_symmetry.space_group_name_H-M   'P 1'
#
loop_
_entity.id
_entity.type
_entity.pdbx_description
1 polymer ?
#
loop_
_entity_poly.entity_id
_entity_poly.type
_entity_poly.pdbx_seq_one_letter_code
_entity_poly.pdbx_strand_id
1 'polypeptide(L)'
;MHNHANSAFGSTAAYVTSAQMASGHGLRGIRVNCSALAERLRAECRTCSVTDTGAGLIVTDSRSPYLKVYVRDDGMVRSRWEYPAPDRRGRIRGLRNDDVDAIMGMGRTFELPGFMLDGAAGEGAVPDGTVLDCTVEHQTIRLRLHLNRQALRLAPHQVHAGVRLARLINVADERYDVWRAYRHLVQDVIDDGGVQRLFSGAPGRYLQTLVDAIASHAGLSLIAALIVDETVRLVDGAQHGQPSADRHLRYVVEDVDYDETTCAHQLAELLRTAVERIERTAARPDPARIRAMRALLTGIVNRLPDSALQAAGVTRGLYGHVLILISWWLGDDPARLADAALRLELATATRGNDASCGDLAEALRLSGGTSICTRAVRNAIPGWRASAAKQAIAAKRAAAAASAAQDVNGTVPGDVLTIR
;
A
#
# COMPACT_ATOMS: atom_id res chain seq x y z
N MET A 1 -18.76 -65.24 -24.69
CA MET A 1 -17.80 -66.07 -23.92
C MET A 1 -16.88 -65.10 -23.18
N HIS A 2 -17.24 -64.71 -21.95
CA HIS A 2 -16.76 -65.32 -20.69
C HIS A 2 -15.23 -65.23 -20.53
N ASN A 3 -14.64 -64.82 -19.41
CA ASN A 3 -15.07 -64.11 -18.20
C ASN A 3 -13.81 -63.89 -17.34
N HIS A 4 -13.79 -62.80 -16.56
CA HIS A 4 -13.20 -62.58 -15.23
C HIS A 4 -11.74 -63.00 -14.86
N ALA A 5 -10.97 -62.05 -14.30
CA ALA A 5 -10.80 -61.81 -12.85
C ALA A 5 -9.79 -60.64 -12.63
N ASN A 6 -10.12 -59.50 -12.00
CA ASN A 6 -10.32 -59.16 -10.58
C ASN A 6 -9.06 -59.01 -9.70
N SER A 7 -8.72 -57.74 -9.37
CA SER A 7 -8.34 -57.21 -8.02
C SER A 7 -8.02 -55.71 -8.19
N ALA A 8 -8.82 -54.70 -7.80
CA ALA A 8 -9.43 -54.33 -6.53
C ALA A 8 -8.41 -53.89 -5.43
N PHE A 9 -8.14 -52.58 -5.37
CA PHE A 9 -7.82 -51.70 -4.21
C PHE A 9 -7.64 -50.29 -4.83
N GLY A 10 -8.35 -49.20 -4.54
CA GLY A 10 -9.21 -48.81 -3.43
C GLY A 10 -8.82 -47.38 -3.03
N SER A 11 -9.39 -46.34 -3.66
CA SER A 11 -9.50 -44.98 -3.08
C SER A 11 -10.48 -44.13 -3.90
N THR A 12 -11.73 -44.16 -3.46
CA THR A 12 -12.77 -43.18 -3.77
C THR A 12 -12.46 -41.87 -3.04
N ALA A 13 -12.19 -40.79 -3.77
CA ALA A 13 -12.33 -39.43 -3.27
C ALA A 13 -13.44 -38.74 -4.07
N ALA A 14 -14.50 -38.41 -3.33
CA ALA A 14 -15.82 -38.08 -3.84
C ALA A 14 -15.88 -36.73 -4.58
N TYR A 15 -16.70 -36.73 -5.62
CA TYR A 15 -17.43 -35.54 -6.09
C TYR A 15 -18.16 -34.92 -4.89
N VAL A 16 -17.66 -33.80 -4.37
CA VAL A 16 -18.42 -32.98 -3.42
C VAL A 16 -19.34 -32.08 -4.24
N THR A 17 -20.51 -32.63 -4.55
CA THR A 17 -21.69 -31.84 -4.91
C THR A 17 -22.02 -30.86 -3.79
N SER A 18 -22.21 -29.60 -4.17
CA SER A 18 -22.52 -28.41 -3.36
C SER A 18 -23.89 -28.45 -2.64
N ALA A 19 -24.23 -29.56 -1.98
CA ALA A 19 -25.54 -29.79 -1.37
C ALA A 19 -25.50 -30.22 0.11
N GLN A 20 -24.35 -30.17 0.80
CA GLN A 20 -24.27 -30.50 2.24
C GLN A 20 -23.44 -29.48 3.02
N MET A 21 -23.99 -28.27 3.19
CA MET A 21 -23.69 -27.38 4.32
C MET A 21 -24.99 -26.81 4.88
N ALA A 22 -25.97 -27.68 5.10
CA ALA A 22 -27.24 -27.33 5.72
C ALA A 22 -27.56 -28.33 6.83
N SER A 23 -26.90 -28.18 7.98
CA SER A 23 -27.48 -28.41 9.32
C SER A 23 -26.37 -28.48 10.37
N GLY A 24 -26.22 -27.40 11.15
CA GLY A 24 -25.33 -27.35 12.30
C GLY A 24 -25.47 -26.02 13.01
N HIS A 25 -26.46 -25.93 13.89
CA HIS A 25 -26.76 -24.82 14.81
C HIS A 25 -26.75 -23.40 14.22
N GLY A 26 -27.95 -22.92 13.88
CA GLY A 26 -28.18 -21.56 13.44
C GLY A 26 -27.72 -20.54 14.48
N LEU A 27 -26.60 -19.87 14.19
CA LEU A 27 -26.47 -18.45 14.48
C LEU A 27 -27.71 -17.82 13.85
N ARG A 28 -28.69 -17.40 14.67
CA ARG A 28 -29.76 -16.51 14.20
C ARG A 28 -29.06 -15.23 13.75
N GLY A 29 -28.65 -15.19 12.48
CA GLY A 29 -28.14 -13.97 11.86
C GLY A 29 -29.19 -12.89 12.10
N ILE A 30 -28.76 -11.77 12.65
CA ILE A 30 -29.64 -10.63 12.89
C ILE A 30 -30.18 -10.21 11.53
N ARG A 31 -31.48 -10.43 11.29
CA ARG A 31 -32.12 -9.98 10.06
C ARG A 31 -32.07 -8.46 10.03
N VAL A 32 -31.59 -7.90 8.91
CA VAL A 32 -31.56 -6.46 8.70
C VAL A 32 -32.96 -6.01 8.31
N ASN A 33 -33.48 -5.00 9.02
CA ASN A 33 -34.69 -4.31 8.57
C ASN A 33 -34.32 -3.37 7.41
N CYS A 34 -34.33 -3.91 6.20
CA CYS A 34 -33.93 -3.18 4.99
C CYS A 34 -34.78 -1.93 4.76
N SER A 35 -36.08 -1.95 5.05
CA SER A 35 -36.92 -0.76 4.86
C SER A 35 -36.56 0.37 5.83
N ALA A 36 -36.35 0.06 7.12
CA ALA A 36 -35.89 1.06 8.09
C ALA A 36 -34.48 1.59 7.76
N LEU A 37 -33.58 0.72 7.30
CA LEU A 37 -32.26 1.11 6.83
C LEU A 37 -32.35 2.02 5.59
N ALA A 38 -33.24 1.73 4.65
CA ALA A 38 -33.44 2.53 3.45
C ALA A 38 -33.98 3.93 3.77
N GLU A 39 -34.97 4.04 4.66
CA GLU A 39 -35.49 5.34 5.11
C GLU A 39 -34.39 6.18 5.77
N ARG A 40 -33.60 5.57 6.65
CA ARG A 40 -32.52 6.28 7.34
C ARG A 40 -31.39 6.70 6.40
N LEU A 41 -31.01 5.85 5.44
CA LEU A 41 -30.03 6.21 4.41
C LEU A 41 -30.52 7.36 3.54
N ARG A 42 -31.79 7.38 3.13
CA ARG A 42 -32.37 8.50 2.37
C ARG A 42 -32.40 9.80 3.19
N ALA A 43 -32.66 9.72 4.49
CA ALA A 43 -32.67 10.88 5.37
C ALA A 43 -31.26 11.44 5.62
N GLU A 44 -30.26 10.58 5.80
CA GLU A 44 -28.90 10.98 6.20
C GLU A 44 -27.93 11.21 5.04
N CYS A 45 -28.15 10.58 3.88
CA CYS A 45 -27.16 10.53 2.78
C CYS A 45 -27.69 11.17 1.50
N ARG A 46 -27.42 12.47 1.33
CA ARG A 46 -27.87 13.24 0.16
C ARG A 46 -27.28 12.79 -1.18
N THR A 47 -26.14 12.10 -1.16
CA THR A 47 -25.47 11.58 -2.38
C THR A 47 -25.99 10.21 -2.80
N CYS A 48 -26.78 9.54 -1.96
CA CYS A 48 -27.19 8.16 -2.17
C CYS A 48 -28.62 8.09 -2.72
N SER A 49 -28.81 7.24 -3.73
CA SER A 49 -30.12 6.75 -4.13
C SER A 49 -30.27 5.32 -3.62
N VAL A 50 -31.42 5.02 -3.02
CA VAL A 50 -31.73 3.72 -2.41
C VAL A 50 -33.01 3.18 -3.03
N THR A 51 -32.92 2.01 -3.64
CA THR A 51 -34.05 1.23 -4.15
C THR A 51 -34.27 0.04 -3.22
N ASP A 52 -35.44 -0.01 -2.58
CA ASP A 52 -35.88 -1.19 -1.84
C ASP A 52 -36.57 -2.13 -2.84
N THR A 53 -36.09 -3.37 -2.93
CA THR A 53 -36.59 -4.38 -3.88
C THR A 53 -37.55 -5.37 -3.22
N GLY A 54 -37.77 -5.28 -1.91
CA GLY A 54 -38.51 -6.26 -1.12
C GLY A 54 -37.73 -7.53 -0.74
N ALA A 55 -36.58 -7.79 -1.38
CA ALA A 55 -35.64 -8.86 -1.05
C ALA A 55 -34.25 -8.34 -0.60
N GLY A 56 -34.16 -7.02 -0.43
CA GLY A 56 -32.93 -6.31 -0.12
C GLY A 56 -32.92 -4.90 -0.72
N LEU A 57 -31.79 -4.20 -0.54
CA LEU A 57 -31.57 -2.84 -1.03
C LEU A 57 -30.54 -2.81 -2.15
N ILE A 58 -30.75 -1.91 -3.10
CA ILE A 58 -29.75 -1.46 -4.06
C ILE A 58 -29.45 0.00 -3.75
N VAL A 59 -28.20 0.29 -3.40
CA VAL A 59 -27.71 1.62 -3.08
C VAL A 59 -26.70 2.06 -4.12
N THR A 60 -26.87 3.27 -4.64
CA THR A 60 -25.94 3.91 -5.58
C THR A 60 -25.56 5.29 -5.05
N ASP A 61 -24.27 5.64 -5.09
CA ASP A 61 -23.78 6.97 -4.72
C ASP A 61 -23.47 7.79 -5.97
N SER A 62 -23.92 9.04 -6.02
CA SER A 62 -23.72 9.93 -7.17
C SER A 62 -22.26 10.25 -7.47
N ARG A 63 -21.35 10.09 -6.50
CA ARG A 63 -19.90 10.23 -6.68
C ARG A 63 -19.27 9.03 -7.40
N SER A 64 -19.92 7.88 -7.35
CA SER A 64 -19.49 6.62 -7.97
C SER A 64 -20.67 5.97 -8.70
N PRO A 65 -21.15 6.57 -9.81
CA PRO A 65 -22.46 6.25 -10.39
C PRO A 65 -22.57 4.82 -10.96
N TYR A 66 -21.43 4.20 -11.27
CA TYR A 66 -21.37 2.84 -11.78
C TYR A 66 -21.16 1.78 -10.68
N LEU A 67 -20.99 2.19 -9.42
CA LEU A 67 -20.89 1.28 -8.29
C LEU A 67 -22.27 1.05 -7.69
N LYS A 68 -22.75 -0.19 -7.72
CA LYS A 68 -23.97 -0.62 -7.02
C LYS A 68 -23.60 -1.39 -5.77
N VAL A 69 -24.27 -1.07 -4.67
CA VAL A 69 -24.13 -1.75 -3.40
C VAL A 69 -25.44 -2.47 -3.09
N TYR A 70 -25.37 -3.79 -3.07
CA TYR A 70 -26.47 -4.69 -2.79
C TYR A 70 -26.43 -5.07 -1.31
N VAL A 71 -27.50 -4.80 -0.58
CA VAL A 71 -27.67 -5.21 0.82
C VAL A 71 -28.78 -6.26 0.85
N ARG A 72 -28.49 -7.44 1.37
CA ARG A 72 -29.47 -8.51 1.53
C ARG A 72 -30.08 -8.48 2.93
N ASP A 73 -31.25 -9.11 3.09
CA ASP A 73 -31.96 -9.18 4.37
C ASP A 73 -31.19 -9.94 5.47
N ASP A 74 -30.24 -10.80 5.07
CA ASP A 74 -29.29 -11.48 5.96
C ASP A 74 -28.15 -10.57 6.44
N GLY A 75 -28.13 -9.30 6.01
CA GLY A 75 -27.09 -8.33 6.35
C GLY A 75 -25.81 -8.42 5.52
N MET A 76 -25.75 -9.32 4.53
CA MET A 76 -24.64 -9.39 3.60
C MET A 76 -24.67 -8.19 2.65
N VAL A 77 -23.54 -7.48 2.58
CA VAL A 77 -23.30 -6.41 1.62
C VAL A 77 -22.39 -6.93 0.52
N ARG A 78 -22.81 -6.78 -0.73
CA ARG A 78 -21.98 -7.02 -1.92
C ARG A 78 -21.95 -5.78 -2.77
N SER A 79 -20.77 -5.39 -3.21
CA SER A 79 -20.61 -4.21 -4.07
C SER A 79 -20.07 -4.63 -5.42
N ARG A 80 -20.57 -4.00 -6.48
CA ARG A 80 -20.22 -4.37 -7.84
C ARG A 80 -20.24 -3.16 -8.73
N TRP A 81 -19.16 -3.00 -9.49
CA TRP A 81 -19.13 -2.06 -10.59
C TRP A 81 -19.90 -2.65 -11.77
N GLU A 82 -20.83 -1.88 -12.32
CA GLU A 82 -21.68 -2.28 -13.44
C GLU A 82 -21.71 -1.17 -14.49
N TYR A 83 -21.06 -1.43 -15.62
CA TYR A 83 -20.96 -0.48 -16.71
C TYR A 83 -21.98 -0.82 -17.81
N PRO A 84 -22.69 0.18 -18.37
CA PRO A 84 -23.59 -0.05 -19.49
C PRO A 84 -22.80 -0.44 -20.75
N ALA A 85 -23.51 -0.93 -21.78
CA ALA A 85 -22.91 -1.04 -23.10
C ALA A 85 -22.50 0.35 -23.62
N PRO A 86 -21.33 0.48 -24.29
CA PRO A 86 -20.99 1.71 -24.99
C PRO A 86 -22.06 2.08 -26.01
N ASP A 87 -22.23 3.37 -26.26
CA ASP A 87 -23.09 3.86 -27.33
C ASP A 87 -22.53 3.52 -28.72
N ARG A 88 -23.23 3.92 -29.79
CA ARG A 88 -22.79 3.68 -31.19
C ARG A 88 -21.42 4.30 -31.53
N ARG A 89 -20.93 5.25 -30.72
CA ARG A 89 -19.62 5.90 -30.86
C ARG A 89 -18.57 5.32 -29.92
N GLY A 90 -18.87 4.21 -29.24
CA GLY A 90 -17.98 3.57 -28.29
C GLY A 90 -17.84 4.32 -26.97
N ARG A 91 -18.79 5.19 -26.59
CA ARG A 91 -18.68 6.00 -25.36
C ARG A 91 -19.59 5.47 -24.25
N ILE A 92 -19.12 5.62 -23.02
CA ILE A 92 -19.92 5.47 -21.80
C ILE A 92 -19.98 6.84 -21.12
N ARG A 93 -21.19 7.27 -20.72
CA ARG A 93 -21.40 8.63 -20.18
C ARG A 93 -20.50 8.90 -18.98
N GLY A 94 -19.75 10.00 -18.99
CA GLY A 94 -18.91 10.39 -17.85
C GLY A 94 -17.63 9.58 -17.68
N LEU A 95 -17.25 8.75 -18.66
CA LEU A 95 -15.97 8.04 -18.70
C LEU A 95 -15.09 8.57 -19.84
N ARG A 96 -13.77 8.54 -19.66
CA ARG A 96 -12.79 8.86 -20.73
C ARG A 96 -12.67 7.68 -21.70
N ASN A 97 -12.12 7.92 -22.90
CA ASN A 97 -11.90 6.83 -23.86
C ASN A 97 -11.02 5.72 -23.28
N ASP A 98 -9.91 6.09 -22.64
CA ASP A 98 -9.00 5.13 -21.99
C ASP A 98 -9.68 4.30 -20.90
N ASP A 99 -10.63 4.90 -20.17
CA ASP A 99 -11.44 4.21 -19.16
C ASP A 99 -12.39 3.20 -19.81
N VAL A 100 -12.97 3.53 -20.97
CA VAL A 100 -13.82 2.62 -21.72
C VAL A 100 -13.01 1.47 -22.29
N ASP A 101 -11.82 1.74 -22.83
CA ASP A 101 -10.92 0.70 -23.34
C ASP A 101 -10.51 -0.26 -22.22
N ALA A 102 -10.18 0.27 -21.03
CA ALA A 102 -9.91 -0.53 -19.84
C ALA A 102 -11.12 -1.42 -19.47
N ILE A 103 -12.34 -0.87 -19.45
CA ILE A 103 -13.59 -1.63 -19.18
C ILE A 103 -13.78 -2.76 -20.20
N MET A 104 -13.52 -2.49 -21.47
CA MET A 104 -13.68 -3.49 -22.52
C MET A 104 -12.66 -4.63 -22.38
N GLY A 105 -11.46 -4.34 -21.88
CA GLY A 105 -10.43 -5.34 -21.57
C GLY A 105 -10.71 -6.17 -20.31
N MET A 106 -11.22 -5.56 -19.24
CA MET A 106 -11.46 -6.22 -17.95
C MET A 106 -12.86 -6.85 -17.80
N GLY A 107 -13.80 -6.46 -18.66
CA GLY A 107 -15.23 -6.80 -18.55
C GLY A 107 -16.08 -5.70 -17.92
N ARG A 108 -17.37 -5.71 -18.25
CA ARG A 108 -18.33 -4.66 -17.84
C ARG A 108 -18.84 -4.78 -16.40
N THR A 109 -18.41 -5.81 -15.68
CA THR A 109 -18.88 -6.08 -14.33
C THR A 109 -17.72 -6.54 -13.47
N PHE A 110 -17.53 -5.88 -12.32
CA PHE A 110 -16.43 -6.16 -11.41
C PHE A 110 -16.92 -6.23 -9.96
N GLU A 111 -16.82 -7.39 -9.34
CA GLU A 111 -17.27 -7.63 -7.96
C GLU A 111 -16.21 -7.26 -6.93
N LEU A 112 -16.63 -6.58 -5.86
CA LEU A 112 -15.80 -6.30 -4.70
C LEU A 112 -16.08 -7.31 -3.58
N PRO A 113 -15.11 -7.56 -2.69
CA PRO A 113 -15.32 -8.41 -1.52
C PRO A 113 -16.54 -7.97 -0.71
N GLY A 114 -17.38 -8.94 -0.35
CA GLY A 114 -18.55 -8.70 0.49
C GLY A 114 -18.18 -8.61 1.97
N PHE A 115 -19.07 -8.01 2.77
CA PHE A 115 -18.92 -7.93 4.22
C PHE A 115 -20.30 -7.95 4.91
N MET A 116 -20.32 -8.29 6.20
CA MET A 116 -21.55 -8.34 7.00
C MET A 116 -21.78 -7.01 7.73
N LEU A 117 -23.02 -6.49 7.69
CA LEU A 117 -23.40 -5.25 8.41
C LEU A 117 -23.37 -5.41 9.93
N ASP A 118 -23.60 -6.62 10.44
CA ASP A 118 -23.53 -6.93 11.87
C ASP A 118 -22.08 -7.03 12.40
N GLY A 119 -21.08 -7.10 11.50
CA GLY A 119 -19.67 -7.17 11.87
C GLY A 119 -19.23 -8.55 12.35
N ALA A 120 -20.09 -9.57 12.21
CA ALA A 120 -19.74 -10.95 12.55
C ALA A 120 -18.63 -11.53 11.65
N ALA A 121 -18.34 -10.90 10.50
CA ALA A 121 -17.25 -11.28 9.62
C ALA A 121 -16.14 -10.20 9.61
N GLY A 122 -15.11 -10.40 10.44
CA GLY A 122 -13.76 -9.89 10.16
C GLY A 122 -13.29 -8.62 10.90
N GLU A 123 -14.11 -7.96 11.71
CA GLU A 123 -13.65 -6.89 12.60
C GLU A 123 -13.93 -7.29 14.05
N GLY A 124 -13.02 -8.07 14.64
CA GLY A 124 -12.91 -8.31 16.08
C GLY A 124 -14.20 -8.73 16.77
N ALA A 125 -14.48 -10.03 16.79
CA ALA A 125 -15.27 -10.57 17.90
C ALA A 125 -14.59 -10.07 19.19
N VAL A 126 -15.30 -9.26 19.98
CA VAL A 126 -14.86 -8.90 21.32
C VAL A 126 -14.64 -10.23 22.05
N PRO A 127 -13.48 -10.46 22.70
CA PRO A 127 -13.14 -11.75 23.31
C PRO A 127 -14.20 -12.29 24.29
N ASP A 128 -15.05 -11.42 24.82
CA ASP A 128 -16.05 -11.74 25.85
C ASP A 128 -17.43 -12.13 25.30
N GLY A 129 -17.58 -12.36 23.98
CA GLY A 129 -18.83 -12.89 23.43
C GLY A 129 -20.02 -11.92 23.49
N THR A 130 -19.77 -10.64 23.76
CA THR A 130 -20.77 -9.57 23.63
C THR A 130 -21.07 -9.35 22.16
N VAL A 131 -22.22 -9.87 21.72
CA VAL A 131 -22.83 -9.51 20.43
C VAL A 131 -23.07 -8.00 20.47
N LEU A 132 -22.38 -7.22 19.63
CA LEU A 132 -22.71 -5.82 19.46
C LEU A 132 -24.19 -5.75 19.06
N ASP A 133 -25.00 -5.03 19.82
CA ASP A 133 -26.37 -4.68 19.42
C ASP A 133 -26.30 -3.95 18.07
N CYS A 134 -26.54 -4.69 16.99
CA CYS A 134 -26.46 -4.17 15.63
C CYS A 134 -27.74 -3.44 15.30
N THR A 135 -27.89 -2.23 15.86
CA THR A 135 -29.01 -1.33 15.57
C THR A 135 -28.97 -0.86 14.11
N VAL A 136 -30.12 -0.43 13.58
CA VAL A 136 -30.21 0.19 12.24
C VAL A 136 -29.25 1.38 12.11
N GLU A 137 -28.99 2.09 13.19
CA GLU A 137 -28.02 3.19 13.24
C GLU A 137 -26.58 2.70 12.99
N HIS A 138 -26.13 1.65 13.68
CA HIS A 138 -24.80 1.07 13.45
C HIS A 138 -24.64 0.55 12.02
N GLN A 139 -25.66 -0.13 11.51
CA GLN A 139 -25.69 -0.63 10.13
C GLN A 139 -25.61 0.52 9.11
N THR A 140 -26.34 1.61 9.36
CA THR A 140 -26.31 2.83 8.54
C THR A 140 -24.91 3.44 8.52
N ILE A 141 -24.28 3.60 9.69
CA ILE A 141 -22.91 4.15 9.80
C ILE A 141 -21.92 3.28 9.02
N ARG A 142 -21.97 1.95 9.16
CA ARG A 142 -21.09 1.03 8.43
C ARG A 142 -21.26 1.13 6.93
N LEU A 143 -22.50 1.17 6.44
CA LEU A 143 -22.75 1.32 5.00
C LEU A 143 -22.27 2.68 4.49
N ARG A 144 -22.48 3.76 5.26
CA ARG A 144 -21.97 5.11 4.93
C ARG A 144 -20.45 5.15 4.87
N LEU A 145 -19.77 4.53 5.83
CA LEU A 145 -18.31 4.41 5.82
C LEU A 145 -17.83 3.64 4.60
N HIS A 146 -18.49 2.54 4.24
CA HIS A 146 -18.18 1.80 3.03
C HIS A 146 -18.36 2.66 1.77
N LEU A 147 -19.51 3.31 1.60
CA LEU A 147 -19.78 4.19 0.45
C LEU A 147 -18.76 5.34 0.36
N ASN A 148 -18.43 5.98 1.49
CA ASN A 148 -17.40 7.01 1.53
C ASN A 148 -16.01 6.48 1.19
N ARG A 149 -15.65 5.29 1.68
CA ARG A 149 -14.37 4.63 1.31
C ARG A 149 -14.32 4.38 -0.19
N GLN A 150 -15.39 3.85 -0.79
CA GLN A 150 -15.42 3.58 -2.23
C GLN A 150 -15.41 4.87 -3.07
N ALA A 151 -16.14 5.91 -2.65
CA ALA A 151 -16.16 7.20 -3.33
C ALA A 151 -14.80 7.93 -3.29
N LEU A 152 -13.96 7.62 -2.30
CA LEU A 152 -12.61 8.17 -2.20
C LEU A 152 -11.56 7.33 -2.96
N ARG A 153 -11.88 6.08 -3.32
CA ARG A 153 -10.99 5.20 -4.08
C ARG A 153 -11.14 5.46 -5.58
N LEU A 154 -10.09 5.14 -6.32
CA LEU A 154 -10.15 5.01 -7.76
C LEU A 154 -11.00 3.80 -8.12
N ALA A 155 -11.83 3.97 -9.14
CA ALA A 155 -12.55 2.86 -9.73
C ALA A 155 -11.57 1.92 -10.46
N PRO A 156 -11.88 0.62 -10.58
CA PRO A 156 -11.01 -0.34 -11.28
C PRO A 156 -10.62 0.11 -12.70
N HIS A 157 -11.55 0.70 -13.46
CA HIS A 157 -11.29 1.20 -14.81
C HIS A 157 -10.39 2.43 -14.88
N GLN A 158 -10.15 3.11 -13.76
CA GLN A 158 -9.28 4.30 -13.69
C GLN A 158 -7.82 3.92 -13.43
N VAL A 159 -7.52 2.62 -13.25
CA VAL A 159 -6.16 2.12 -13.10
C VAL A 159 -5.79 1.36 -14.36
N HIS A 160 -4.95 1.97 -15.17
CA HIS A 160 -4.58 1.46 -16.50
C HIS A 160 -3.27 0.67 -16.46
N ALA A 161 -2.82 0.28 -15.28
CA ALA A 161 -1.55 -0.42 -15.06
C ALA A 161 -1.36 -1.58 -16.05
N GLY A 162 -2.33 -2.48 -16.20
CA GLY A 162 -2.24 -3.61 -17.14
C GLY A 162 -2.10 -3.19 -18.62
N VAL A 163 -2.69 -2.07 -19.02
CA VAL A 163 -2.59 -1.54 -20.39
C VAL A 163 -1.27 -0.81 -20.60
N ARG A 164 -0.79 -0.10 -19.58
CA ARG A 164 0.41 0.73 -19.65
C ARG A 164 1.70 -0.03 -19.36
N LEU A 165 1.61 -1.17 -18.67
CA LEU A 165 2.76 -1.96 -18.24
C LEU A 165 3.71 -2.28 -19.40
N ALA A 166 3.16 -2.70 -20.55
CA ALA A 166 3.97 -3.00 -21.75
C ALA A 166 4.78 -1.78 -22.23
N ARG A 167 4.25 -0.56 -22.10
CA ARG A 167 4.98 0.67 -22.45
C ARG A 167 6.05 1.00 -21.41
N LEU A 168 5.75 0.85 -20.12
CA LEU A 168 6.72 1.07 -19.05
C LEU A 168 7.91 0.11 -19.13
N ILE A 169 7.67 -1.15 -19.52
CA ILE A 169 8.72 -2.15 -19.73
C ILE A 169 9.59 -1.79 -20.95
N ASN A 170 8.98 -1.43 -22.08
CA ASN A 170 9.69 -1.34 -23.35
C ASN A 170 10.19 0.06 -23.73
N VAL A 171 9.70 1.12 -23.09
CA VAL A 171 9.94 2.52 -23.53
C VAL A 171 10.56 3.33 -22.39
N ALA A 172 11.81 3.74 -22.56
CA ALA A 172 12.53 4.55 -21.57
C ALA A 172 11.85 5.92 -21.33
N ASP A 173 11.35 6.57 -22.38
CA ASP A 173 10.64 7.85 -22.27
C ASP A 173 9.40 7.77 -21.37
N GLU A 174 8.71 6.62 -21.34
CA GLU A 174 7.55 6.41 -20.48
C GLU A 174 7.97 6.31 -19.00
N ARG A 175 9.12 5.70 -18.72
CA ARG A 175 9.70 5.68 -17.36
C ARG A 175 10.19 7.06 -16.92
N TYR A 176 10.80 7.81 -17.84
CA TYR A 176 11.14 9.22 -17.60
C TYR A 176 9.91 10.08 -17.30
N ASP A 177 8.79 9.84 -18.01
CA ASP A 177 7.52 10.52 -17.76
C ASP A 177 6.97 10.24 -16.34
N VAL A 178 7.24 9.06 -15.75
CA VAL A 178 6.90 8.75 -14.35
C VAL A 178 7.67 9.63 -13.38
N TRP A 179 9.00 9.71 -13.54
CA TRP A 179 9.84 10.59 -12.73
C TRP A 179 9.39 12.05 -12.87
N ARG A 180 9.17 12.52 -14.10
CA ARG A 180 8.71 13.88 -14.38
C ARG A 180 7.36 14.15 -13.72
N ALA A 181 6.41 13.23 -13.85
CA ALA A 181 5.09 13.35 -13.22
C ALA A 181 5.20 13.48 -11.70
N TYR A 182 6.02 12.65 -11.07
CA TYR A 182 6.27 12.74 -9.63
C TYR A 182 6.82 14.12 -9.22
N ARG A 183 7.84 14.62 -9.92
CA ARG A 183 8.48 15.91 -9.61
C ARG A 183 7.48 17.07 -9.67
N HIS A 184 6.64 17.09 -10.71
CA HIS A 184 5.58 18.09 -10.85
C HIS A 184 4.53 17.97 -9.75
N LEU A 185 4.00 16.76 -9.51
CA LEU A 185 2.95 16.55 -8.50
C LEU A 185 3.42 16.90 -7.09
N VAL A 186 4.66 16.59 -6.72
CA VAL A 186 5.20 17.00 -5.40
C VAL A 186 5.25 18.52 -5.29
N GLN A 187 5.62 19.23 -6.36
CA GLN A 187 5.63 20.69 -6.37
C GLN A 187 4.21 21.25 -6.27
N ASP A 188 3.27 20.70 -7.02
CA ASP A 188 1.85 21.08 -6.95
C ASP A 188 1.30 20.92 -5.53
N VAL A 189 1.62 19.82 -4.83
CA VAL A 189 1.21 19.62 -3.43
C VAL A 189 1.78 20.70 -2.50
N ILE A 190 3.02 21.13 -2.73
CA ILE A 190 3.64 22.20 -1.93
C ILE A 190 2.94 23.53 -2.21
N ASP A 191 2.76 23.87 -3.49
CA ASP A 191 2.19 25.14 -3.93
C ASP A 191 0.70 25.27 -3.53
N ASP A 192 -0.04 24.16 -3.57
CA ASP A 192 -1.45 24.08 -3.16
C ASP A 192 -1.64 23.88 -1.64
N GLY A 193 -0.56 23.61 -0.89
CA GLY A 193 -0.62 23.35 0.55
C GLY A 193 -1.25 22.00 0.94
N GLY A 194 -1.34 21.04 0.01
CA GLY A 194 -1.89 19.71 0.29
C GLY A 194 -2.30 18.91 -0.95
N VAL A 195 -2.80 17.70 -0.73
CA VAL A 195 -3.21 16.77 -1.81
C VAL A 195 -4.69 16.84 -2.16
N GLN A 196 -5.47 17.68 -1.48
CA GLN A 196 -6.91 17.70 -1.60
C GLN A 196 -7.36 18.04 -3.03
N ARG A 197 -6.68 19.00 -3.69
CA ARG A 197 -6.97 19.40 -5.07
C ARG A 197 -6.60 18.31 -6.07
N LEU A 198 -5.50 17.60 -5.87
CA LEU A 198 -5.06 16.52 -6.75
C LEU A 198 -6.07 15.36 -6.81
N PHE A 199 -6.78 15.11 -5.71
CA PHE A 199 -7.71 13.98 -5.58
C PHE A 199 -9.19 14.38 -5.57
N SER A 200 -9.53 15.64 -5.87
CA SER A 200 -10.93 16.11 -5.85
C SER A 200 -11.71 15.81 -7.14
N GLY A 201 -11.06 15.28 -8.16
CA GLY A 201 -11.66 15.00 -9.47
C GLY A 201 -11.01 13.85 -10.22
N ALA A 202 -11.28 13.79 -11.53
CA ALA A 202 -10.66 12.80 -12.40
C ALA A 202 -9.13 12.99 -12.46
N PRO A 203 -8.35 11.90 -12.40
CA PRO A 203 -6.89 12.01 -12.43
C PRO A 203 -6.42 12.64 -13.74
N GLY A 204 -5.71 13.77 -13.64
CA GLY A 204 -5.00 14.37 -14.78
C GLY A 204 -3.85 13.48 -15.25
N ARG A 205 -3.23 13.81 -16.40
CA ARG A 205 -2.18 12.98 -17.03
C ARG A 205 -1.05 12.60 -16.06
N TYR A 206 -0.50 13.57 -15.31
CA TYR A 206 0.60 13.29 -14.38
C TYR A 206 0.18 12.35 -13.25
N LEU A 207 -0.97 12.60 -12.62
CA LEU A 207 -1.48 11.73 -11.56
C LEU A 207 -1.78 10.32 -12.09
N GLN A 208 -2.39 10.22 -13.28
CA GLN A 208 -2.65 8.94 -13.93
C GLN A 208 -1.35 8.17 -14.17
N THR A 209 -0.30 8.83 -14.69
CA THR A 209 1.02 8.22 -14.88
C THR A 209 1.60 7.64 -13.61
N LEU A 210 1.55 8.39 -12.51
CA LEU A 210 2.08 7.91 -11.25
C LEU A 210 1.20 6.80 -10.63
N VAL A 211 -0.12 6.90 -10.77
CA VAL A 211 -1.08 5.85 -10.33
C VAL A 211 -0.82 4.54 -11.05
N ASP A 212 -0.70 4.55 -12.38
CA ASP A 212 -0.50 3.33 -13.17
C ASP A 212 0.85 2.68 -12.87
N ALA A 213 1.89 3.50 -12.71
CA ALA A 213 3.22 3.01 -12.37
C ALA A 213 3.27 2.40 -10.96
N ILE A 214 2.64 3.05 -9.96
CA ILE A 214 2.54 2.50 -8.59
C ILE A 214 1.63 1.27 -8.57
N ALA A 215 0.60 1.19 -9.41
CA ALA A 215 -0.27 0.02 -9.48
C ALA A 215 0.34 -1.19 -10.23
N SER A 216 1.60 -1.11 -10.67
CA SER A 216 2.33 -2.22 -11.29
C SER A 216 3.07 -3.09 -10.26
N HIS A 217 3.62 -4.23 -10.70
CA HIS A 217 4.46 -5.11 -9.87
C HIS A 217 5.66 -4.37 -9.25
N ALA A 218 6.22 -3.39 -9.96
CA ALA A 218 7.34 -2.58 -9.50
C ALA A 218 6.95 -1.42 -8.57
N GLY A 219 5.68 -1.28 -8.18
CA GLY A 219 5.22 -0.11 -7.42
C GLY A 219 5.93 0.11 -6.08
N LEU A 220 6.29 -0.96 -5.36
CA LEU A 220 7.08 -0.87 -4.13
C LEU A 220 8.52 -0.39 -4.42
N SER A 221 9.14 -0.96 -5.45
CA SER A 221 10.49 -0.59 -5.92
C SER A 221 10.53 0.85 -6.40
N LEU A 222 9.51 1.30 -7.13
CA LEU A 222 9.35 2.67 -7.59
C LEU A 222 9.31 3.65 -6.40
N ILE A 223 8.54 3.36 -5.34
CA ILE A 223 8.51 4.23 -4.16
C ILE A 223 9.89 4.29 -3.49
N ALA A 224 10.60 3.16 -3.38
CA ALA A 224 11.96 3.14 -2.84
C ALA A 224 12.92 3.97 -3.73
N ALA A 225 12.83 3.85 -5.06
CA ALA A 225 13.60 4.65 -6.01
C ALA A 225 13.31 6.17 -5.88
N LEU A 226 12.06 6.56 -5.69
CA LEU A 226 11.67 7.96 -5.45
C LEU A 226 12.26 8.52 -4.14
N ILE A 227 12.38 7.68 -3.11
CA ILE A 227 13.07 8.06 -1.86
C ILE A 227 14.56 8.29 -2.13
N VAL A 228 15.20 7.39 -2.88
CA VAL A 228 16.61 7.54 -3.28
C VAL A 228 16.81 8.84 -4.07
N ASP A 229 15.98 9.12 -5.09
CA ASP A 229 16.04 10.35 -5.89
C ASP A 229 15.98 11.62 -5.02
N GLU A 230 15.06 11.67 -4.05
CA GLU A 230 14.96 12.83 -3.15
C GLU A 230 16.17 12.98 -2.21
N THR A 231 16.80 11.88 -1.78
CA THR A 231 18.04 11.95 -1.00
C THR A 231 19.21 12.47 -1.82
N VAL A 232 19.33 12.04 -3.08
CA VAL A 232 20.37 12.49 -4.02
C VAL A 232 20.24 13.99 -4.26
N ARG A 233 19.03 14.46 -4.57
CA ARG A 233 18.74 15.89 -4.76
C ARG A 233 19.20 16.76 -3.58
N LEU A 234 19.05 16.28 -2.35
CA LEU A 234 19.44 17.04 -1.15
C LEU A 234 20.96 17.11 -0.97
N VAL A 235 21.69 16.06 -1.35
CA VAL A 235 23.16 16.03 -1.31
C VAL A 235 23.74 16.88 -2.43
N ASP A 236 23.24 16.74 -3.66
CA ASP A 236 23.72 17.49 -4.83
C ASP A 236 23.34 18.97 -4.78
N GLY A 237 22.15 19.28 -4.26
CA GLY A 237 21.72 20.67 -4.03
C GLY A 237 22.62 21.43 -3.06
N ALA A 238 23.33 20.72 -2.17
CA ALA A 238 24.27 21.31 -1.21
C ALA A 238 25.69 21.48 -1.78
N GLN A 239 26.07 20.80 -2.87
CA GLN A 239 27.45 20.76 -3.38
C GLN A 239 27.72 21.64 -4.63
N HIS A 240 26.78 22.51 -5.03
CA HIS A 240 26.89 23.51 -6.11
C HIS A 240 27.00 22.96 -7.55
N GLY A 241 26.05 23.37 -8.42
CA GLY A 241 26.30 23.79 -9.82
C GLY A 241 27.07 22.87 -10.80
N GLN A 242 27.45 21.66 -10.42
CA GLN A 242 28.20 20.74 -11.28
C GLN A 242 27.34 19.53 -11.65
N PRO A 243 26.95 19.38 -12.92
CA PRO A 243 26.08 18.30 -13.38
C PRO A 243 26.83 16.97 -13.63
N SER A 244 28.00 16.74 -13.02
CA SER A 244 28.96 15.74 -13.53
C SER A 244 29.21 14.51 -12.65
N ALA A 245 28.86 14.49 -11.36
CA ALA A 245 29.12 13.30 -10.53
C ALA A 245 27.97 12.26 -10.54
N ASP A 246 26.71 12.71 -10.66
CA ASP A 246 25.52 11.86 -10.44
C ASP A 246 24.64 11.65 -11.68
N ARG A 247 25.28 11.60 -12.87
CA ARG A 247 24.57 11.21 -14.10
C ARG A 247 23.94 9.82 -13.97
N HIS A 248 24.52 8.90 -13.20
CA HIS A 248 23.96 7.57 -12.95
C HIS A 248 22.79 7.54 -11.95
N LEU A 249 22.63 8.55 -11.08
CA LEU A 249 21.57 8.56 -10.06
C LEU A 249 20.30 9.30 -10.50
N ARG A 250 20.41 10.16 -11.52
CA ARG A 250 19.26 10.76 -12.19
C ARG A 250 18.30 9.72 -12.80
N TYR A 251 18.82 8.53 -13.07
CA TYR A 251 18.12 7.42 -13.71
C TYR A 251 17.57 6.37 -12.74
N VAL A 252 17.73 6.48 -11.41
CA VAL A 252 17.28 5.39 -10.49
C VAL A 252 15.80 5.07 -10.65
N VAL A 253 14.96 6.06 -10.94
CA VAL A 253 13.53 5.89 -11.23
C VAL A 253 13.30 5.39 -12.66
N GLU A 254 14.16 5.77 -13.61
CA GLU A 254 14.11 5.33 -15.01
C GLU A 254 14.63 3.89 -15.21
N ASP A 255 15.50 3.44 -14.30
CA ASP A 255 16.13 2.11 -14.26
C ASP A 255 15.30 1.11 -13.47
N VAL A 256 14.16 1.54 -12.90
CA VAL A 256 13.19 0.62 -12.29
C VAL A 256 12.70 -0.33 -13.38
N ASP A 257 13.04 -1.60 -13.22
CA ASP A 257 12.46 -2.67 -14.00
C ASP A 257 11.02 -2.90 -13.56
N TYR A 258 10.13 -2.97 -14.55
CA TYR A 258 8.69 -3.22 -14.37
C TYR A 258 8.32 -4.69 -14.62
N ASP A 259 9.30 -5.53 -14.98
CA ASP A 259 9.12 -6.98 -15.08
C ASP A 259 8.86 -7.60 -13.70
N GLU A 260 7.93 -8.55 -13.65
CA GLU A 260 7.51 -9.24 -12.44
C GLU A 260 8.66 -10.07 -11.83
N THR A 261 9.53 -10.62 -12.68
CA THR A 261 10.56 -11.60 -12.27
C THR A 261 11.68 -11.01 -11.41
N THR A 262 11.95 -9.71 -11.53
CA THR A 262 13.07 -9.03 -10.86
C THR A 262 12.63 -8.21 -9.64
N CYS A 263 11.31 -8.07 -9.43
CA CYS A 263 10.72 -7.14 -8.46
C CYS A 263 11.24 -7.31 -7.02
N ALA A 264 11.37 -8.55 -6.54
CA ALA A 264 11.79 -8.81 -5.15
C ALA A 264 13.25 -8.44 -4.88
N HIS A 265 14.16 -8.79 -5.78
CA HIS A 265 15.58 -8.44 -5.66
C HIS A 265 15.80 -6.93 -5.79
N GLN A 266 15.16 -6.32 -6.80
CA GLN A 266 15.20 -4.87 -7.01
C GLN A 266 14.69 -4.10 -5.79
N LEU A 267 13.59 -4.55 -5.19
CA LEU A 267 13.03 -3.94 -3.98
C LEU A 267 14.03 -3.98 -2.83
N ALA A 268 14.67 -5.12 -2.59
CA ALA A 268 15.65 -5.27 -1.51
C ALA A 268 16.85 -4.32 -1.68
N GLU A 269 17.39 -4.22 -2.90
CA GLU A 269 18.51 -3.33 -3.23
C GLU A 269 18.15 -1.84 -3.09
N LEU A 270 16.98 -1.43 -3.59
CA LEU A 270 16.52 -0.05 -3.50
C LEU A 270 16.20 0.36 -2.06
N LEU A 271 15.62 -0.54 -1.25
CA LEU A 271 15.38 -0.29 0.17
C LEU A 271 16.69 -0.14 0.94
N ARG A 272 17.67 -1.02 0.71
CA ARG A 272 19.00 -0.91 1.32
C ARG A 272 19.64 0.42 0.96
N THR A 273 19.59 0.79 -0.32
CA THR A 273 20.13 2.06 -0.83
C THR A 273 19.44 3.27 -0.20
N ALA A 274 18.11 3.26 -0.13
CA ALA A 274 17.32 4.32 0.49
C ALA A 274 17.69 4.52 1.97
N VAL A 275 17.79 3.42 2.73
CA VAL A 275 18.18 3.45 4.15
C VAL A 275 19.59 4.01 4.30
N GLU A 276 20.57 3.49 3.54
CA GLU A 276 21.96 3.97 3.61
C GLU A 276 22.07 5.46 3.28
N ARG A 277 21.32 5.95 2.27
CA ARG A 277 21.32 7.35 1.89
C ARG A 277 20.65 8.24 2.94
N ILE A 278 19.49 7.85 3.47
CA ILE A 278 18.82 8.58 4.56
C ILE A 278 19.75 8.67 5.78
N GLU A 279 20.42 7.57 6.15
CA GLU A 279 21.35 7.57 7.28
C GLU A 279 22.57 8.44 7.04
N ARG A 280 23.12 8.49 5.82
CA ARG A 280 24.32 9.28 5.49
C ARG A 280 24.03 10.76 5.25
N THR A 281 22.78 11.13 4.94
CA THR A 281 22.39 12.51 4.68
C THR A 281 22.42 13.31 5.99
N ALA A 282 23.51 14.06 6.22
CA ALA A 282 23.66 14.92 7.39
C ALA A 282 22.83 16.21 7.29
N ALA A 283 22.44 16.60 6.07
CA ALA A 283 21.59 17.76 5.83
C ALA A 283 20.16 17.48 6.30
N ARG A 284 19.57 18.45 7.02
CA ARG A 284 18.16 18.38 7.38
C ARG A 284 17.32 18.45 6.09
N PRO A 285 16.42 17.48 5.85
CA PRO A 285 15.55 17.53 4.67
C PRO A 285 14.57 18.70 4.76
N ASP A 286 14.15 19.23 3.62
CA ASP A 286 13.03 20.18 3.55
C ASP A 286 11.74 19.49 4.03
N PRO A 287 11.21 19.86 5.21
CA PRO A 287 10.06 19.17 5.78
C PRO A 287 8.78 19.40 4.95
N ALA A 288 8.67 20.48 4.19
CA ALA A 288 7.50 20.71 3.33
C ALA A 288 7.47 19.69 2.20
N ARG A 289 8.61 19.53 1.50
CA ARG A 289 8.72 18.58 0.39
C ARG A 289 8.57 17.13 0.80
N ILE A 290 9.19 16.71 1.91
CA ILE A 290 9.08 15.31 2.34
C ILE A 290 7.67 15.00 2.87
N ARG A 291 6.98 15.96 3.49
CA ARG A 291 5.54 15.82 3.81
C ARG A 291 4.67 15.74 2.56
N ALA A 292 4.95 16.55 1.55
CA ALA A 292 4.26 16.52 0.27
C ALA A 292 4.42 15.16 -0.42
N MET A 293 5.66 14.64 -0.49
CA MET A 293 5.95 13.29 -0.97
C MET A 293 5.16 12.23 -0.21
N ARG A 294 5.20 12.24 1.13
CA ARG A 294 4.44 11.29 1.96
C ARG A 294 2.94 11.35 1.66
N ALA A 295 2.38 12.56 1.64
CA ALA A 295 0.97 12.77 1.42
C ALA A 295 0.52 12.31 0.03
N LEU A 296 1.31 12.60 -1.01
CA LEU A 296 1.06 12.18 -2.38
C LEU A 296 1.04 10.65 -2.50
N LEU A 297 2.13 10.00 -2.10
CA LEU A 297 2.29 8.55 -2.28
C LEU A 297 1.30 7.75 -1.42
N THR A 298 1.11 8.15 -0.15
CA THR A 298 0.08 7.56 0.71
C THR A 298 -1.32 7.81 0.15
N GLY A 299 -1.54 9.00 -0.40
CA GLY A 299 -2.79 9.39 -1.05
C GLY A 299 -3.11 8.53 -2.27
N ILE A 300 -2.12 8.16 -3.08
CA ILE A 300 -2.28 7.24 -4.21
C ILE A 300 -2.59 5.83 -3.72
N VAL A 301 -1.73 5.27 -2.86
CA VAL A 301 -1.87 3.88 -2.37
C VAL A 301 -3.22 3.64 -1.69
N ASN A 302 -3.70 4.59 -0.88
CA ASN A 302 -5.00 4.47 -0.20
C ASN A 302 -6.19 4.48 -1.16
N ARG A 303 -6.02 5.03 -2.37
CA ARG A 303 -7.06 5.11 -3.38
C ARG A 303 -7.02 3.99 -4.39
N LEU A 304 -5.90 3.26 -4.51
CA LEU A 304 -5.84 2.10 -5.40
C LEU A 304 -6.92 1.07 -5.03
N PRO A 305 -7.67 0.55 -6.01
CA PRO A 305 -8.65 -0.50 -5.78
C PRO A 305 -7.95 -1.81 -5.41
N ASP A 306 -8.62 -2.66 -4.62
CA ASP A 306 -8.09 -3.96 -4.18
C ASP A 306 -7.70 -4.86 -5.35
N SER A 307 -8.43 -4.74 -6.47
CA SER A 307 -8.18 -5.47 -7.70
C SER A 307 -6.85 -5.14 -8.36
N ALA A 308 -6.45 -3.86 -8.37
CA ALA A 308 -5.17 -3.44 -8.93
C ALA A 308 -4.01 -3.93 -8.06
N LEU A 309 -4.18 -3.87 -6.74
CA LEU A 309 -3.20 -4.39 -5.80
C LEU A 309 -3.02 -5.91 -5.95
N GLN A 310 -4.14 -6.64 -6.06
CA GLN A 310 -4.12 -8.08 -6.31
C GLN A 310 -3.46 -8.43 -7.63
N ALA A 311 -3.76 -7.70 -8.72
CA ALA A 311 -3.14 -7.90 -10.02
C ALA A 311 -1.63 -7.67 -9.98
N ALA A 312 -1.16 -6.72 -9.18
CA ALA A 312 0.27 -6.47 -8.97
C ALA A 312 0.93 -7.43 -7.95
N GLY A 313 0.19 -8.36 -7.35
CA GLY A 313 0.72 -9.29 -6.33
C GLY A 313 1.10 -8.61 -5.02
N VAL A 314 0.45 -7.48 -4.67
CA VAL A 314 0.78 -6.66 -3.50
C VAL A 314 -0.44 -6.35 -2.65
N THR A 315 -0.20 -5.99 -1.38
CA THR A 315 -1.25 -5.48 -0.49
C THR A 315 -0.94 -4.03 -0.08
N ARG A 316 -1.95 -3.27 0.35
CA ARG A 316 -1.71 -1.93 0.95
C ARG A 316 -0.78 -2.00 2.16
N GLY A 317 -0.74 -3.13 2.86
CA GLY A 317 0.19 -3.36 3.95
C GLY A 317 1.65 -3.34 3.48
N LEU A 318 1.97 -3.99 2.36
CA LEU A 318 3.34 -3.98 1.82
C LEU A 318 3.81 -2.56 1.49
N TYR A 319 2.93 -1.72 0.94
CA TYR A 319 3.23 -0.30 0.70
C TYR A 319 3.58 0.47 1.97
N GLY A 320 2.89 0.18 3.09
CA GLY A 320 3.17 0.84 4.36
C GLY A 320 4.59 0.59 4.87
N HIS A 321 5.18 -0.58 4.59
CA HIS A 321 6.57 -0.89 4.96
C HIS A 321 7.59 -0.04 4.21
N VAL A 322 7.29 0.41 3.00
CA VAL A 322 8.18 1.32 2.25
C VAL A 322 7.90 2.77 2.63
N LEU A 323 6.62 3.17 2.72
CA LEU A 323 6.22 4.54 3.05
C LEU A 323 6.65 4.98 4.46
N ILE A 324 6.83 4.05 5.40
CA ILE A 324 7.32 4.38 6.74
C ILE A 324 8.73 4.99 6.72
N LEU A 325 9.57 4.66 5.73
CA LEU A 325 10.90 5.25 5.55
C LEU A 325 10.83 6.78 5.42
N ILE A 326 9.82 7.29 4.74
CA ILE A 326 9.59 8.74 4.56
C ILE A 326 9.27 9.40 5.91
N SER A 327 8.48 8.72 6.75
CA SER A 327 8.11 9.23 8.08
C SER A 327 9.27 9.17 9.07
N TRP A 328 10.09 8.12 9.00
CA TRP A 328 11.34 8.03 9.76
C TRP A 328 12.34 9.12 9.34
N TRP A 329 12.40 9.43 8.04
CA TRP A 329 13.25 10.51 7.53
C TRP A 329 12.81 11.89 8.04
N LEU A 330 11.50 12.16 8.11
CA LEU A 330 10.93 13.38 8.70
C LEU A 330 11.25 13.53 10.20
N GLY A 331 11.40 12.41 10.90
CA GLY A 331 11.58 12.40 12.36
C GLY A 331 10.27 12.54 13.14
N ASP A 332 9.13 12.21 12.54
CA ASP A 332 7.84 12.13 13.24
C ASP A 332 7.86 10.94 14.22
N ASP A 333 7.19 11.08 15.38
CA ASP A 333 7.13 10.16 16.54
C ASP A 333 7.46 8.68 16.19
N PRO A 334 8.74 8.28 16.31
CA PRO A 334 9.22 7.00 15.79
C PRO A 334 8.63 5.80 16.54
N ALA A 335 8.18 5.98 17.78
CA ALA A 335 7.51 4.95 18.56
C ALA A 335 6.11 4.64 18.00
N ARG A 336 5.33 5.66 17.63
CA ARG A 336 4.01 5.49 16.99
C ARG A 336 4.12 4.92 15.59
N LEU A 337 5.12 5.35 14.82
CA LEU A 337 5.37 4.82 13.48
C LEU A 337 5.69 3.33 13.52
N ALA A 338 6.49 2.92 14.49
CA ALA A 338 6.84 1.53 14.63
C ALA A 338 5.72 0.62 15.15
N ASP A 339 4.91 1.10 16.09
CA ASP A 339 3.70 0.38 16.51
C ASP A 339 2.73 0.22 15.31
N ALA A 340 2.58 1.26 14.48
CA ALA A 340 1.81 1.16 13.25
C ALA A 340 2.40 0.16 12.25
N ALA A 341 3.73 0.14 12.06
CA ALA A 341 4.41 -0.83 11.20
C ALA A 341 4.31 -2.27 11.72
N LEU A 342 4.47 -2.47 13.03
CA LEU A 342 4.36 -3.79 13.66
C LEU A 342 2.93 -4.34 13.53
N ARG A 343 1.91 -3.49 13.73
CA ARG A 343 0.50 -3.88 13.51
C ARG A 343 0.23 -4.24 12.05
N LEU A 344 0.84 -3.50 11.11
CA LEU A 344 0.76 -3.79 9.68
C LEU A 344 1.44 -5.11 9.32
N GLU A 345 2.58 -5.40 9.95
CA GLU A 345 3.32 -6.65 9.80
C GLU A 345 2.51 -7.85 10.31
N LEU A 346 1.90 -7.74 11.50
CA LEU A 346 1.04 -8.77 12.06
C LEU A 346 -0.21 -9.01 11.20
N ALA A 347 -0.79 -7.94 10.64
CA ALA A 347 -1.95 -8.02 9.75
C ALA A 347 -1.62 -8.59 8.36
N THR A 348 -0.38 -8.46 7.90
CA THR A 348 0.09 -9.03 6.63
C THR A 348 0.58 -10.47 6.80
N ALA A 349 1.25 -10.79 7.91
CA ALA A 349 1.68 -12.16 8.25
C ALA A 349 0.50 -13.13 8.41
N THR A 350 -0.63 -12.67 8.98
CA THR A 350 -1.86 -13.46 9.11
C THR A 350 -2.58 -13.70 7.77
N ARG A 351 -2.27 -12.93 6.73
CA ARG A 351 -2.75 -13.13 5.35
C ARG A 351 -1.76 -13.92 4.48
N GLY A 352 -0.64 -14.36 5.03
CA GLY A 352 0.43 -15.10 4.33
C GLY A 352 0.05 -16.49 3.78
N ASN A 353 -1.23 -16.85 3.75
CA ASN A 353 -1.72 -18.01 3.00
C ASN A 353 -1.98 -17.68 1.51
N ASP A 354 -1.92 -16.41 1.10
CA ASP A 354 -1.96 -16.02 -0.31
C ASP A 354 -0.55 -16.14 -0.92
N ALA A 355 -0.29 -17.29 -1.56
CA ALA A 355 1.01 -17.67 -2.13
C ALA A 355 1.61 -16.64 -3.12
N SER A 356 0.83 -15.70 -3.64
CA SER A 356 1.28 -14.69 -4.62
C SER A 356 2.06 -13.52 -4.02
N CYS A 357 2.04 -13.32 -2.69
CA CYS A 357 2.75 -12.21 -2.03
C CYS A 357 4.06 -12.64 -1.32
N GLY A 358 4.40 -13.94 -1.36
CA GLY A 358 5.47 -14.55 -0.54
C GLY A 358 6.84 -13.89 -0.75
N ASP A 359 7.27 -13.77 -2.01
CA ASP A 359 8.62 -13.32 -2.35
C ASP A 359 8.87 -11.84 -2.04
N LEU A 360 7.87 -10.97 -2.24
CA LEU A 360 7.97 -9.54 -1.90
C LEU A 360 7.94 -9.31 -0.39
N ALA A 361 7.09 -10.05 0.33
CA ALA A 361 7.07 -10.02 1.79
C ALA A 361 8.39 -10.56 2.38
N GLU A 362 8.96 -11.60 1.77
CA GLU A 362 10.26 -12.13 2.15
C GLU A 362 11.40 -11.16 1.81
N ALA A 363 11.40 -10.51 0.65
CA ALA A 363 12.36 -9.46 0.31
C ALA A 363 12.30 -8.28 1.29
N LEU A 364 11.10 -7.88 1.72
CA LEU A 364 10.91 -6.90 2.78
C LEU A 364 11.44 -7.40 4.12
N ARG A 365 11.29 -8.69 4.44
CA ARG A 365 11.83 -9.28 5.67
C ARG A 365 13.36 -9.37 5.65
N LEU A 366 13.95 -9.81 4.53
CA LEU A 366 15.39 -10.03 4.33
C LEU A 366 16.18 -8.74 4.20
N SER A 367 15.63 -7.73 3.51
CA SER A 367 16.17 -6.35 3.53
C SER A 367 16.04 -5.67 4.89
N GLY A 368 15.42 -6.38 5.84
CA GLY A 368 15.31 -5.99 7.22
C GLY A 368 14.22 -4.97 7.42
N GLY A 369 13.07 -5.05 6.76
CA GLY A 369 11.86 -4.26 7.05
C GLY A 369 11.45 -4.33 8.52
N THR A 370 11.57 -5.53 9.14
CA THR A 370 11.54 -5.73 10.59
C THR A 370 12.64 -4.94 11.29
N SER A 371 13.88 -4.99 10.80
CA SER A 371 15.02 -4.23 11.34
C SER A 371 14.98 -2.72 11.06
N ILE A 372 14.25 -2.23 10.06
CA ILE A 372 14.12 -0.82 9.65
C ILE A 372 13.06 -0.19 10.53
N CYS A 373 11.92 -0.86 10.70
CA CYS A 373 10.94 -0.50 11.72
C CYS A 373 11.57 -0.60 13.10
N THR A 374 12.30 -1.68 13.41
CA THR A 374 13.02 -1.85 14.69
C THR A 374 14.21 -0.90 14.86
N ARG A 375 14.88 -0.42 13.79
CA ARG A 375 15.93 0.61 13.87
C ARG A 375 15.32 2.00 14.07
N ALA A 376 14.18 2.28 13.43
CA ALA A 376 13.38 3.46 13.72
C ALA A 376 12.90 3.45 15.18
N VAL A 377 12.45 2.30 15.72
CA VAL A 377 12.14 2.09 17.16
C VAL A 377 13.36 2.29 18.04
N ARG A 378 14.41 1.49 17.83
CA ARG A 378 15.54 1.36 18.77
C ARG A 378 16.33 2.65 18.89
N ASN A 379 16.33 3.48 17.84
CA ASN A 379 17.13 4.69 17.86
C ASN A 379 16.35 5.95 18.20
N ALA A 380 15.01 6.02 18.04
CA ALA A 380 14.20 7.25 18.26
C ALA A 380 14.76 8.56 17.64
N ILE A 381 15.81 8.43 16.83
CA ILE A 381 16.62 9.49 16.25
C ILE A 381 16.21 9.52 14.78
N PRO A 382 15.72 10.66 14.27
CA PRO A 382 15.43 10.86 12.85
C PRO A 382 16.60 10.39 11.98
N GLY A 383 16.34 9.75 10.84
CA GLY A 383 17.39 9.11 10.04
C GLY A 383 18.60 9.99 9.72
N TRP A 384 18.39 11.28 9.43
CA TRP A 384 19.46 12.27 9.17
C TRP A 384 20.33 12.60 10.41
N ARG A 385 19.80 12.40 11.62
CA ARG A 385 20.55 12.56 12.89
C ARG A 385 21.34 11.29 13.26
N ALA A 386 21.05 10.14 12.63
CA ALA A 386 21.79 8.91 12.87
C ALA A 386 23.25 9.03 12.42
N SER A 387 23.54 9.77 11.34
CA SER A 387 24.92 10.10 10.93
C SER A 387 25.66 10.86 12.02
N ALA A 388 25.08 11.95 12.54
CA ALA A 388 25.70 12.76 13.60
C ALA A 388 25.94 11.95 14.88
N ALA A 389 25.01 11.07 15.25
CA ALA A 389 25.18 10.17 16.39
C ALA A 389 26.28 9.10 16.14
N LYS A 390 26.31 8.47 14.96
CA LYS A 390 27.36 7.51 14.58
C LYS A 390 28.74 8.17 14.51
N GLN A 391 28.83 9.38 13.95
CA GLN A 391 30.06 10.18 13.91
C GLN A 391 30.51 10.59 15.31
N ALA A 392 29.59 11.01 16.19
CA ALA A 392 29.92 11.33 17.58
C ALA A 392 30.40 10.10 18.37
N ILE A 393 29.80 8.93 18.14
CA ILE A 393 30.23 7.66 18.75
C ILE A 393 31.59 7.23 18.19
N ALA A 394 31.79 7.33 16.88
CA ALA A 394 33.06 7.01 16.22
C ALA A 394 34.18 7.97 16.69
N ALA A 395 33.90 9.27 16.80
CA ALA A 395 34.81 10.27 17.33
C ALA A 395 35.15 10.01 18.80
N LYS A 396 34.16 9.64 19.63
CA LYS A 396 34.40 9.23 21.03
C LYS A 396 35.27 7.98 21.12
N ARG A 397 35.05 6.98 20.25
CA ARG A 397 35.87 5.75 20.19
C ARG A 397 37.30 6.05 19.71
N ALA A 398 37.45 6.91 18.71
CA ALA A 398 38.75 7.35 18.23
C ALA A 398 39.50 8.16 19.29
N ALA A 399 38.82 9.05 20.02
CA ALA A 399 39.40 9.80 21.14
C ALA A 399 39.79 8.87 22.31
N ALA A 400 38.96 7.88 22.65
CA ALA A 400 39.29 6.89 23.67
C ALA A 400 40.49 6.01 23.26
N ALA A 401 40.57 5.60 21.98
CA ALA A 401 41.71 4.87 21.45
C ALA A 401 43.00 5.71 21.41
N ALA A 402 42.90 7.01 21.10
CA ALA A 402 44.03 7.93 21.13
C ALA A 402 44.53 8.20 22.57
N SER A 403 43.60 8.32 23.53
CA SER A 403 43.93 8.43 24.96
C SER A 403 44.62 7.16 25.48
N ALA A 404 44.12 5.98 25.11
CA ALA A 404 44.75 4.70 25.47
C ALA A 404 46.15 4.53 24.85
N ALA A 405 46.37 5.05 23.64
CA ALA A 405 47.69 5.05 23.01
C ALA A 405 48.67 6.05 23.67
N GLN A 406 48.18 7.14 24.25
CA GLN A 406 49.00 8.06 25.05
C GLN A 406 49.39 7.48 26.41
N ASP A 407 48.50 6.73 27.08
CA ASP A 407 48.81 6.06 28.36
C ASP A 407 49.88 4.95 28.21
N VAL A 408 49.94 4.29 27.05
CA VAL A 408 50.99 3.29 26.75
C VAL A 408 52.35 3.94 26.47
N ASN A 409 52.39 5.18 25.97
CA ASN A 409 53.64 5.93 25.79
C ASN A 409 54.08 6.73 27.03
N GLY A 410 53.20 6.86 28.04
CA GLY A 410 53.48 7.54 29.31
C GLY A 410 54.03 6.65 30.43
N THR A 411 54.07 5.32 30.22
CA THR A 411 54.65 4.38 31.18
C THR A 411 56.14 4.21 30.93
N VAL A 412 56.95 4.99 31.65
CA VAL A 412 58.39 4.73 31.81
C VAL A 412 58.56 3.33 32.40
N PRO A 413 59.41 2.45 31.83
CA PRO A 413 59.71 1.16 32.43
C PRO A 413 60.57 1.38 33.69
N GLY A 414 59.92 1.40 34.85
CA GLY A 414 60.57 1.54 36.15
C GLY A 414 61.01 0.19 36.72
N ASP A 415 62.33 0.01 36.73
CA ASP A 415 63.17 -0.77 37.64
C ASP A 415 62.82 -2.23 38.00
N VAL A 416 63.73 -3.08 37.53
CA VAL A 416 64.06 -4.41 38.04
C VAL A 416 64.38 -4.34 39.54
N LEU A 417 63.48 -4.86 40.38
CA LEU A 417 63.79 -5.22 41.76
C LEU A 417 64.34 -6.66 41.80
N THR A 418 65.67 -6.78 41.78
CA THR A 418 66.37 -7.98 42.24
C THR A 418 66.20 -8.13 43.75
N ILE A 419 65.56 -9.22 44.18
CA ILE A 419 65.59 -9.70 45.57
C ILE A 419 66.72 -10.74 45.67
N ARG A 420 67.59 -10.57 46.66
CA ARG A 420 68.57 -11.57 47.10
C ARG A 420 67.91 -12.63 47.97
#